data_AF-A0A9P5XTS9-F1
#
_entry.id   AF-A0A9P5XTS9-F1
#
_cell.length_a   1.000
_cell.length_b   1.000
_cell.length_c   1.000
_cell.angle_alpha   90.00
_cell.angle_beta   90.00
_cell.angle_gamma   90.00
#
_symmetry.space_group_name_H-M   'P 1'
#
loop_
_entity.id
_entity.type
_entity.pdbx_description
1 polymer ?
#
loop_
_entity_poly.entity_id
_entity_poly.type
_entity_poly.pdbx_seq_one_letter_code
_entity_poly.pdbx_strand_id
1 'polypeptide(L)'
;MLRVAKKYNVGLDPLSIPITIKNELPIWFHMGSYPNLNKWNNHYYSRCLLNKHKITKVGQMAQIANRTSNNHSRSSKCQCVNCSYDRQTLNCNNPAKCQETAIAILNCLHPKWNPLIEPETTSIPPLNPQQREANIAAFLANETITFDPS
;
A
#
# COMPACT_ATOMS: atom_id res chain seq x y z
N MET A 1 -3.24 -12.45 15.89
CA MET A 1 -4.38 -12.43 14.93
C MET A 1 -4.02 -12.97 13.55
N LEU A 2 -3.03 -12.46 12.83
CA LEU A 2 -2.73 -12.88 11.44
C LEU A 2 -2.42 -14.38 11.25
N ARG A 3 -1.75 -15.03 12.21
CA ARG A 3 -1.53 -16.50 12.18
C ARG A 3 -2.84 -17.30 12.24
N VAL A 4 -3.82 -16.83 13.01
CA VAL A 4 -5.14 -17.46 13.14
C VAL A 4 -5.92 -17.26 11.85
N ALA A 5 -5.93 -16.03 11.32
CA ALA A 5 -6.54 -15.71 10.03
C ALA A 5 -6.00 -16.62 8.91
N LYS A 6 -4.67 -16.80 8.84
CA LYS A 6 -4.05 -17.75 7.90
C LYS A 6 -4.46 -19.21 8.13
N LYS A 7 -4.51 -19.68 9.39
CA LYS A 7 -4.90 -21.06 9.73
C LYS A 7 -6.33 -21.38 9.27
N TYR A 8 -7.23 -20.41 9.39
CA TYR A 8 -8.65 -20.57 9.05
C TYR A 8 -9.02 -19.96 7.68
N ASN A 9 -8.02 -19.57 6.88
CA ASN A 9 -8.20 -18.93 5.57
C ASN A 9 -9.18 -17.74 5.57
N VAL A 10 -9.14 -16.94 6.62
CA VAL A 10 -9.93 -15.71 6.76
C VAL A 10 -9.08 -14.53 6.31
N GLY A 11 -9.61 -13.68 5.45
CA GLY A 11 -8.94 -12.49 4.92
C GLY A 11 -9.80 -11.24 5.03
N LEU A 12 -9.17 -10.07 4.96
CA LEU A 12 -9.87 -8.81 4.76
C LEU A 12 -9.94 -8.54 3.26
N ASP A 13 -11.15 -8.50 2.72
CA ASP A 13 -11.39 -8.15 1.32
C ASP A 13 -12.42 -7.00 1.18
N PRO A 14 -12.12 -5.81 1.74
CA PRO A 14 -13.02 -4.66 1.64
C PRO A 14 -13.11 -4.16 0.20
N LEU A 15 -14.26 -3.67 -0.25
CA LEU A 15 -14.41 -3.12 -1.61
C LEU A 15 -13.44 -1.96 -1.88
N SER A 16 -13.33 -1.04 -0.93
CA SER A 16 -12.39 0.08 -0.98
C SER A 16 -11.77 0.30 0.40
N ILE A 17 -10.51 0.74 0.40
CA ILE A 17 -9.75 1.03 1.62
C ILE A 17 -9.33 2.48 1.58
N PRO A 18 -9.75 3.31 2.56
CA PRO A 18 -9.32 4.69 2.61
C PRO A 18 -7.81 4.77 2.85
N ILE A 19 -7.17 5.80 2.28
CA ILE A 19 -5.73 6.03 2.36
C ILE A 19 -5.21 6.05 3.81
N THR A 20 -6.01 6.58 4.73
CA THR A 20 -5.70 6.66 6.16
C THR A 20 -5.50 5.27 6.76
N ILE A 21 -6.37 4.32 6.42
CA ILE A 21 -6.25 2.93 6.86
C ILE A 21 -5.07 2.24 6.17
N LYS A 22 -4.88 2.44 4.85
CA LYS A 22 -3.71 1.89 4.13
C LYS A 22 -2.40 2.29 4.82
N ASN A 23 -2.28 3.56 5.20
CA ASN A 23 -1.08 4.11 5.83
C ASN A 23 -0.78 3.52 7.20
N GLU A 24 -1.80 3.12 7.96
CA GLU A 24 -1.67 2.59 9.31
C GLU A 24 -1.31 1.09 9.35
N LEU A 25 -1.45 0.39 8.22
CA LEU A 25 -1.12 -1.04 8.14
C LEU A 25 0.39 -1.28 8.32
N PRO A 26 0.77 -2.45 8.85
CA PRO A 26 2.18 -2.83 8.99
C PRO A 26 2.79 -3.15 7.63
N ILE A 27 3.93 -2.53 7.29
CA ILE A 27 4.60 -2.75 5.98
C ILE A 27 5.34 -4.08 5.91
N TRP A 28 5.89 -4.54 7.05
CA TRP A 28 6.66 -5.79 7.11
C TRP A 28 5.71 -6.97 7.23
N PHE A 29 5.93 -7.98 6.38
CA PHE A 29 5.03 -9.15 6.28
C PHE A 29 3.57 -8.74 5.99
N HIS A 30 3.39 -7.70 5.18
CA HIS A 30 2.09 -7.12 4.84
C HIS A 30 1.16 -8.16 4.19
N MET A 31 -0.11 -8.19 4.59
CA MET A 31 -1.07 -9.20 4.13
C MET A 31 -1.38 -9.15 2.62
N GLY A 32 -1.42 -7.95 2.05
CA GLY A 32 -1.63 -7.70 0.63
C GLY A 32 -0.36 -7.72 -0.24
N SER A 33 0.72 -8.35 0.24
CA SER A 33 1.98 -8.40 -0.50
C SER A 33 2.05 -9.59 -1.47
N TYR A 34 2.60 -9.38 -2.65
CA TYR A 34 2.99 -10.48 -3.53
C TYR A 34 4.10 -11.33 -2.88
N PRO A 35 4.26 -12.61 -3.25
CA PRO A 35 5.24 -13.52 -2.64
C PRO A 35 6.69 -13.00 -2.62
N ASN A 36 7.01 -12.07 -3.51
CA ASN A 36 8.32 -11.44 -3.64
C ASN A 36 8.70 -10.50 -2.49
N LEU A 37 7.75 -10.02 -1.68
CA LEU A 37 8.05 -9.12 -0.55
C LEU A 37 8.99 -9.75 0.47
N ASN A 38 8.94 -11.08 0.64
CA ASN A 38 9.82 -11.81 1.56
C ASN A 38 11.31 -11.63 1.24
N LYS A 39 11.66 -11.44 -0.04
CA LYS A 39 13.05 -11.17 -0.46
C LYS A 39 13.53 -9.82 0.09
N TRP A 40 12.63 -8.84 0.15
CA TRP A 40 12.95 -7.51 0.64
C TRP A 40 13.03 -7.46 2.16
N ASN A 41 12.26 -8.25 2.91
CA ASN A 41 12.30 -8.22 4.38
C ASN A 41 13.71 -8.47 4.96
N ASN A 42 14.53 -9.28 4.27
CA ASN A 42 15.91 -9.59 4.70
C ASN A 42 16.99 -8.77 4.00
N HIS A 43 16.63 -7.91 3.05
CA HIS A 43 17.58 -7.12 2.29
C HIS A 43 18.34 -6.11 3.18
N TYR A 44 19.60 -5.83 2.85
CA TYR A 44 20.48 -4.99 3.65
C TYR A 44 19.86 -3.61 3.96
N TYR A 45 19.35 -2.92 2.94
CA TYR A 45 18.73 -1.61 3.11
C TYR A 45 17.36 -1.68 3.78
N SER A 46 16.64 -2.81 3.70
CA SER A 46 15.41 -3.01 4.47
C SER A 46 15.68 -3.10 5.96
N ARG A 47 16.79 -3.74 6.36
CA ARG A 47 17.24 -3.72 7.76
C ARG A 47 17.60 -2.31 8.23
N CYS A 48 18.16 -1.47 7.34
CA CYS A 48 18.38 -0.07 7.65
C CYS A 48 17.04 0.68 7.86
N LEU A 49 16.08 0.50 6.94
CA LEU A 49 14.74 1.08 7.04
C LEU A 49 14.02 0.65 8.32
N LEU A 50 14.14 -0.62 8.71
CA LEU A 50 13.55 -1.14 9.95
C LEU A 50 14.28 -0.63 11.20
N ASN A 51 15.60 -0.75 11.27
CA ASN A 51 16.35 -0.55 12.53
C ASN A 51 16.79 0.90 12.75
N LYS A 52 17.19 1.60 11.68
CA LYS A 52 17.70 2.99 11.76
C LYS A 52 16.57 3.99 11.53
N HIS A 53 15.79 3.80 10.47
CA HIS A 53 14.65 4.67 10.18
C HIS A 53 13.38 4.33 10.98
N LYS A 54 13.36 3.18 11.68
CA LYS A 54 12.27 2.74 12.57
C LYS A 54 10.90 2.66 11.86
N ILE A 55 10.92 2.31 10.57
CA ILE A 55 9.70 2.19 9.78
C ILE A 55 8.97 0.92 10.19
N THR A 56 7.69 1.06 10.49
CA THR A 56 6.79 -0.07 10.82
C THR A 56 5.50 -0.05 10.00
N LYS A 57 5.07 1.14 9.57
CA LYS A 57 3.82 1.35 8.86
C LYS A 57 4.02 1.63 7.37
N VAL A 58 3.01 1.32 6.55
CA VAL A 58 3.04 1.59 5.10
C VAL A 58 3.16 3.10 4.82
N GLY A 59 2.46 3.95 5.58
CA GLY A 59 2.52 5.40 5.40
C GLY A 59 3.92 5.99 5.64
N GLN A 60 4.64 5.46 6.64
CA GLN A 60 6.04 5.84 6.89
C GLN A 60 6.96 5.42 5.73
N MET A 61 6.73 4.23 5.16
CA MET A 61 7.46 3.77 3.97
C MET A 61 7.18 4.68 2.77
N ALA A 62 5.91 5.04 2.56
CA ALA A 62 5.47 5.95 1.49
C ALA A 62 6.09 7.35 1.62
N GLN A 63 6.21 7.87 2.85
CA GLN A 63 6.90 9.13 3.11
C GLN A 63 8.36 9.07 2.65
N ILE A 64 9.09 8.00 2.95
CA ILE A 64 10.48 7.83 2.50
C ILE A 64 10.57 7.74 0.98
N ALA A 65 9.70 6.93 0.37
CA ALA A 65 9.66 6.74 -1.07
C ALA A 65 9.45 8.06 -1.84
N ASN A 66 8.52 8.90 -1.34
CA ASN A 66 8.15 10.18 -1.94
C ASN A 66 9.00 11.37 -1.48
N ARG A 67 10.08 11.17 -0.73
CA ARG A 67 10.96 12.28 -0.34
C ARG A 67 11.55 12.93 -1.57
N THR A 68 11.16 14.17 -1.82
CA THR A 68 11.78 15.05 -2.79
C THR A 68 12.58 16.12 -2.06
N SER A 69 13.70 16.53 -2.63
CA SER A 69 14.49 17.65 -2.14
C SER A 69 15.28 18.24 -3.28
N ASN A 70 15.41 19.57 -3.28
CA ASN A 70 16.26 20.26 -4.23
C ASN A 70 17.70 19.71 -4.15
N ASN A 71 18.33 19.50 -5.31
CA ASN A 71 19.67 18.95 -5.45
C ASN A 71 19.84 17.49 -4.94
N HIS A 72 18.75 16.72 -4.85
CA HIS A 72 18.85 15.28 -4.60
C HIS A 72 19.61 14.58 -5.75
N SER A 73 20.44 13.61 -5.38
CA SER A 73 21.12 12.72 -6.32
C SER A 73 21.15 11.31 -5.77
N ARG A 74 21.27 10.30 -6.65
CA ARG A 74 21.33 8.89 -6.25
C ARG A 74 22.66 8.47 -5.61
N SER A 75 23.52 9.43 -5.29
CA SER A 75 24.82 9.20 -4.66
C SER A 75 24.66 8.92 -3.17
N SER A 76 25.49 8.03 -2.62
CA SER A 76 25.59 7.81 -1.16
C SER A 76 26.00 9.09 -0.41
N LYS A 77 26.69 10.01 -1.10
CA LYS A 77 27.16 11.30 -0.58
C LYS A 77 26.26 12.48 -0.97
N CYS A 78 25.01 12.22 -1.38
CA CYS A 78 24.05 13.28 -1.73
C CYS A 78 23.91 14.29 -0.59
N GLN A 79 24.14 15.58 -0.84
CA GLN A 79 24.16 16.63 0.18
C GLN A 79 22.80 17.27 0.47
N CYS A 80 21.71 16.75 -0.09
CA CYS A 80 20.38 17.29 0.17
C CYS A 80 20.03 17.15 1.67
N VAL A 81 19.15 18.03 2.15
CA VAL A 81 18.76 18.13 3.57
C VAL A 81 18.32 16.76 4.12
N ASN A 82 17.50 16.03 3.39
CA ASN A 82 16.99 14.71 3.80
C ASN A 82 18.11 13.67 3.94
N CYS A 83 18.99 13.55 2.93
CA CYS A 83 20.08 12.58 2.98
C CYS A 83 21.13 12.95 4.04
N SER A 84 21.40 14.24 4.23
CA SER A 84 22.30 14.72 5.27
C SER A 84 21.76 14.42 6.66
N TYR A 85 20.47 14.66 6.91
CA TYR A 85 19.80 14.28 8.15
C TYR A 85 19.85 12.76 8.40
N ASP A 86 19.50 11.95 7.39
CA ASP A 86 19.50 10.49 7.56
C ASP A 86 20.91 9.96 7.89
N ARG A 87 21.97 10.53 7.30
CA ARG A 87 23.36 10.16 7.64
C ARG A 87 23.75 10.60 9.04
N GLN A 88 23.53 11.88 9.37
CA GLN A 88 24.04 12.48 10.62
C GLN A 88 23.23 12.06 11.85
N THR A 89 21.91 11.98 11.72
CA THR A 89 21.00 11.74 12.84
C THR A 89 20.65 10.27 12.98
N LEU A 90 20.41 9.56 11.87
CA LEU A 90 19.96 8.16 11.88
C LEU A 90 21.12 7.17 11.71
N ASN A 91 22.34 7.65 11.45
CA ASN A 91 23.49 6.81 11.10
C ASN A 91 23.19 5.89 9.90
N CYS A 92 22.46 6.40 8.91
CA CYS A 92 22.19 5.68 7.67
C CYS A 92 23.39 5.79 6.72
N ASN A 93 23.89 4.67 6.21
CA ASN A 93 25.08 4.68 5.33
C ASN A 93 24.78 5.19 3.92
N ASN A 94 23.57 4.95 3.41
CA ASN A 94 23.19 5.32 2.05
C ASN A 94 21.68 5.61 1.96
N PRO A 95 21.27 6.87 2.20
CA PRO A 95 19.86 7.26 2.19
C PRO A 95 19.19 7.07 0.82
N ALA A 96 19.90 7.33 -0.28
CA ALA A 96 19.37 7.14 -1.64
C ALA A 96 18.97 5.68 -1.89
N LYS A 97 19.80 4.73 -1.45
CA LYS A 97 19.46 3.29 -1.54
C LYS A 97 18.31 2.88 -0.62
N CYS A 98 18.17 3.54 0.54
CA CYS A 98 17.02 3.32 1.41
C CYS A 98 15.72 3.80 0.74
N GLN A 99 15.74 4.95 0.06
CA GLN A 99 14.61 5.44 -0.73
C GLN A 99 14.26 4.51 -1.90
N GLU A 100 15.25 4.08 -2.70
CA GLU A 100 15.04 3.11 -3.78
C GLU A 100 14.43 1.80 -3.26
N THR A 101 14.94 1.32 -2.10
CA THR A 101 14.41 0.11 -1.45
C THR A 101 12.99 0.31 -0.96
N ALA A 102 12.65 1.48 -0.41
CA ALA A 102 11.28 1.80 0.02
C ALA A 102 10.29 1.75 -1.15
N ILE A 103 10.67 2.31 -2.30
CA ILE A 103 9.87 2.23 -3.55
C ILE A 103 9.70 0.76 -3.96
N ALA A 104 10.77 -0.02 -3.98
CA ALA A 104 10.73 -1.43 -4.37
C ALA A 104 9.82 -2.28 -3.45
N ILE A 105 9.85 -2.02 -2.13
CA ILE A 105 8.95 -2.66 -1.16
C ILE A 105 7.49 -2.30 -1.44
N LEU A 106 7.18 -1.01 -1.64
CA LEU A 106 5.81 -0.57 -1.92
C LEU A 106 5.27 -1.15 -3.23
N ASN A 107 6.12 -1.29 -4.24
CA ASN A 107 5.76 -1.92 -5.52
C ASN A 107 5.48 -3.44 -5.40
N CYS A 108 5.86 -4.07 -4.28
CA CYS A 108 5.48 -5.45 -3.99
C CYS A 108 4.10 -5.56 -3.31
N LEU A 109 3.44 -4.44 -3.00
CA LEU A 109 2.07 -4.43 -2.50
C LEU A 109 1.11 -4.43 -3.69
N HIS A 110 0.05 -5.23 -3.59
CA HIS A 110 -1.05 -5.17 -4.53
C HIS A 110 -1.68 -3.75 -4.52
N PRO A 111 -2.08 -3.17 -5.67
CA PRO A 111 -2.56 -1.79 -5.79
C PRO A 111 -3.61 -1.37 -4.74
N LYS A 112 -4.57 -2.26 -4.46
CA LYS A 112 -5.56 -2.13 -3.38
C LYS A 112 -4.97 -1.67 -2.03
N TRP A 113 -3.76 -2.10 -1.69
CA TRP A 113 -3.10 -1.83 -0.42
C TRP A 113 -1.99 -0.78 -0.50
N ASN A 114 -1.57 -0.40 -1.71
CA ASN A 114 -0.54 0.60 -1.91
C ASN A 114 -1.15 2.01 -1.79
N PRO A 115 -0.66 2.87 -0.88
CA PRO A 115 -1.16 4.24 -0.74
C PRO A 115 -0.70 5.17 -1.86
N LEU A 116 0.32 4.77 -2.64
CA LEU A 116 0.82 5.56 -3.77
C LEU A 116 -0.03 5.38 -5.03
N ILE A 117 -0.93 4.40 -5.03
CA ILE A 117 -1.79 4.10 -6.17
C ILE A 117 -3.21 4.53 -5.78
N GLU A 118 -3.79 5.42 -6.57
CA GLU A 118 -5.21 5.75 -6.45
C GLU A 118 -6.03 4.47 -6.61
N PRO A 119 -7.04 4.25 -5.75
CA PRO A 119 -7.94 3.13 -5.97
C PRO A 119 -8.55 3.28 -7.37
N GLU A 120 -8.50 2.21 -8.17
CA GLU A 120 -9.42 2.10 -9.31
C GLU A 120 -10.82 2.38 -8.74
N THR A 121 -11.59 3.25 -9.38
CA THR A 121 -12.95 3.57 -8.98
C THR A 121 -13.80 2.31 -9.06
N THR A 122 -13.77 1.50 -8.01
CA THR A 122 -14.63 0.33 -7.81
C THR A 122 -16.03 0.77 -7.33
N SER A 123 -16.47 1.97 -7.71
CA SER A 123 -17.88 2.31 -7.60
C SER A 123 -18.58 1.51 -8.68
N ILE A 124 -19.26 0.43 -8.28
CA ILE A 124 -20.30 -0.15 -9.12
C ILE A 124 -21.28 1.00 -9.39
N PRO A 125 -21.46 1.43 -10.65
CA PRO A 125 -22.35 2.53 -10.94
C PRO A 125 -23.78 2.18 -10.49
N PRO A 126 -24.56 3.15 -10.01
CA PRO A 126 -25.97 2.94 -9.71
C PRO A 126 -26.68 2.42 -10.97
N LEU A 127 -27.71 1.59 -10.79
CA LEU A 127 -28.49 1.13 -11.93
C LEU A 127 -29.12 2.32 -12.65
N ASN A 128 -29.10 2.29 -13.99
CA ASN A 128 -29.81 3.27 -14.78
C ASN A 128 -31.34 3.06 -14.66
N PRO A 129 -32.18 4.05 -15.04
CA PRO A 129 -33.63 3.95 -14.88
C PRO A 129 -34.24 2.71 -15.55
N GLN A 130 -33.75 2.35 -16.73
CA GLN A 130 -34.22 1.18 -17.48
C GLN A 130 -33.89 -0.15 -16.77
N GLN A 131 -32.71 -0.24 -16.16
CA GLN A 131 -32.30 -1.39 -15.36
C GLN A 131 -33.10 -1.50 -14.06
N ARG A 132 -33.48 -0.37 -13.44
CA ARG A 132 -34.37 -0.35 -12.27
C ARG A 132 -35.77 -0.83 -12.62
N GLU A 133 -36.32 -0.39 -13.75
CA GLU A 133 -37.61 -0.89 -14.25
C GLU A 133 -37.55 -2.38 -14.55
N ALA A 134 -36.49 -2.86 -15.20
CA ALA A 134 -36.28 -4.28 -15.44
C ALA A 134 -36.20 -5.10 -14.14
N ASN A 135 -35.55 -4.56 -13.10
CA ASN A 135 -35.51 -5.19 -11.78
C ASN A 135 -36.88 -5.27 -11.11
N ILE A 136 -37.74 -4.24 -11.25
CA ILE A 136 -39.10 -4.25 -10.73
C ILE A 136 -39.92 -5.36 -11.43
N ALA A 137 -39.81 -5.46 -12.75
CA ALA A 137 -40.47 -6.52 -13.52
C ALA A 137 -39.96 -7.92 -13.13
N ALA A 138 -38.64 -8.10 -13.01
CA ALA A 138 -38.02 -9.35 -12.58
C ALA A 138 -38.43 -9.75 -11.16
N PHE A 139 -38.54 -8.78 -10.24
CA PHE A 139 -39.02 -9.02 -8.88
C PHE A 139 -40.47 -9.52 -8.87
N LEU A 140 -41.36 -8.92 -9.67
CA LEU A 140 -42.75 -9.38 -9.80
C LEU A 140 -42.85 -10.77 -10.44
N ALA A 141 -41.93 -11.11 -11.33
CA ALA A 141 -41.87 -12.40 -12.01
C ALA A 141 -41.10 -13.51 -11.24
N ASN A 142 -40.55 -13.20 -10.06
CA ASN A 142 -39.61 -14.08 -9.32
C ASN A 142 -38.39 -14.53 -10.16
N GLU A 143 -37.89 -13.63 -10.99
CA GLU A 143 -36.69 -13.85 -11.81
C GLU A 143 -35.43 -13.25 -11.16
N THR A 144 -34.28 -13.40 -11.83
CA THR A 144 -33.00 -12.90 -11.35
C THR A 144 -32.96 -11.37 -11.39
N ILE A 145 -32.59 -10.75 -10.26
CA ILE A 145 -32.50 -9.29 -10.11
C ILE A 145 -31.03 -8.86 -10.13
N THR A 146 -30.75 -7.73 -10.78
CA THR A 146 -29.40 -7.13 -10.76
C THR A 146 -29.23 -6.29 -9.49
N PHE A 147 -28.16 -6.48 -8.73
CA PHE A 147 -27.91 -5.71 -7.51
C PHE A 147 -27.70 -4.21 -7.81
N ASP A 148 -28.45 -3.33 -7.14
CA ASP A 148 -28.24 -1.88 -7.15
C ASP A 148 -27.46 -1.48 -5.88
N PRO A 149 -26.24 -0.93 -6.01
CA PRO A 149 -25.43 -0.49 -4.87
C PRO A 149 -25.88 0.85 -4.25
N SER A 150 -26.92 1.49 -4.82
CA SER A 150 -27.44 2.82 -4.42
C SER A 150 -28.27 2.80 -3.14
#